data_AF-A0A414PVI7-F1
#
_entry.id   AF-A0A414PVI7-F1
#
_cell.length_a   1.000
_cell.length_b   1.000
_cell.length_c   1.000
_cell.angle_alpha   90.00
_cell.angle_beta   90.00
_cell.angle_gamma   90.00
#
_symmetry.space_group_name_H-M   'P 1'
#
loop_
_entity.id
_entity.type
_entity.pdbx_description
1 polymer ?
#
loop_
_entity_poly.entity_id
_entity_poly.type
_entity_poly.pdbx_seq_one_letter_code
_entity_poly.pdbx_strand_id
1 'polypeptide(L)'
;MKKLYLSILFLLAGVGSVFSQDVEQAVRERLQAFFQTYIPVNVNIGTCRLDSVLIDFHRKTIRIYADNTFSYQPFRPETVNRIYRDIKEILPGPVTYFDITVFTDGHSINELIPNTYRNGKKDKSRLFTDIHYKDAPWVTRTSRPFEITRGLEGRHIALWQSHGKYYINNKDKWGWQRPRLFCTSEDQFTQSFILPYLIPMLENAGANVFTPRERDTQKQEIIVDNDDNRNTTNSLYLEVKSRKAQWEKTALPGFAQQKRIYTEGENPFHDGTARFAQTEKKKNKAFAEWVPDIPETGEYAVYVSYQSLPNSVSDAKYLVFHNGGVAEFKVNQRIGGGTWVYLGTFTFDKGSNDYGMVVLSNESREKGVVCADAVRFGGGMGNIARGGQV
;
A
#
# COMPACT_ATOMS: atom_id res chain seq x y z
N MET A 1 64.96 46.38 2.17
CA MET A 1 63.52 46.53 2.47
C MET A 1 62.62 45.40 1.94
N LYS A 2 62.93 44.68 0.83
CA LYS A 2 62.05 43.60 0.30
C LYS A 2 62.00 42.28 1.11
N LYS A 3 63.02 41.96 1.94
CA LYS A 3 63.03 40.73 2.76
C LYS A 3 62.23 40.81 4.07
N LEU A 4 61.90 42.01 4.56
CA LEU A 4 61.16 42.18 5.82
C LEU A 4 59.64 41.99 5.64
N TYR A 5 59.11 42.33 4.46
CA TYR A 5 57.68 42.18 4.16
C TYR A 5 57.23 40.72 3.96
N LEU A 6 58.11 39.83 3.47
CA LEU A 6 57.78 38.42 3.28
C LEU A 6 57.70 37.64 4.60
N SER A 7 58.52 38.01 5.59
CA SER A 7 58.52 37.40 6.92
C SER A 7 57.30 37.81 7.75
N ILE A 8 56.84 39.06 7.62
CA ILE A 8 55.62 39.56 8.27
C ILE A 8 54.37 38.89 7.67
N LEU A 9 54.35 38.59 6.37
CA LEU A 9 53.24 37.89 5.72
C LEU A 9 53.11 36.42 6.17
N PHE A 10 54.24 35.72 6.37
CA PHE A 10 54.25 34.34 6.90
C PHE A 10 53.90 34.27 8.39
N LEU A 11 54.28 35.27 9.20
CA LEU A 11 53.87 35.38 10.60
C LEU A 11 52.37 35.69 10.74
N LEU A 12 51.82 36.58 9.91
CA LEU A 12 50.37 36.86 9.88
C LEU A 12 49.54 35.64 9.41
N ALA A 13 50.03 34.88 8.44
CA ALA A 13 49.38 33.64 7.98
C ALA A 13 49.47 32.49 9.01
N GLY A 14 50.58 32.39 9.74
CA GLY A 14 50.75 31.41 10.82
C GLY A 14 49.86 31.70 12.03
N VAL A 15 49.73 32.96 12.43
CA VAL A 15 48.85 33.37 13.55
C VAL A 15 47.36 33.16 13.21
N GLY A 16 46.95 33.43 11.96
CA GLY A 16 45.59 33.14 11.50
C GLY A 16 45.25 31.65 11.51
N SER A 17 46.21 30.80 11.11
CA SER A 17 46.04 29.33 11.08
C SER A 17 45.90 28.72 12.48
N VAL A 18 46.74 29.15 13.43
CA VAL A 18 46.71 28.66 14.84
C VAL A 18 45.44 29.14 15.54
N PHE A 19 45.05 30.41 15.36
CA PHE A 19 43.81 30.95 15.92
C PHE A 19 42.56 30.22 15.37
N SER A 20 42.57 29.83 14.09
CA SER A 20 41.48 29.06 13.48
C SER A 20 41.37 27.65 14.06
N GLN A 21 42.50 26.98 14.32
CA GLN A 21 42.52 25.63 14.91
C GLN A 21 42.01 25.62 16.35
N ASP A 22 42.41 26.61 17.16
CA ASP A 22 41.93 26.74 18.55
C ASP A 22 40.42 26.99 18.62
N VAL A 23 39.89 27.81 17.70
CA VAL A 23 38.45 28.08 17.61
C VAL A 23 37.68 26.83 17.17
N GLU A 24 38.18 26.07 16.20
CA GLU A 24 37.55 24.84 15.73
C GLU A 24 37.49 23.77 16.83
N GLN A 25 38.58 23.59 17.57
CA GLN A 25 38.62 22.67 18.71
C GLN A 25 37.62 23.08 19.80
N ALA A 26 37.58 24.36 20.16
CA ALA A 26 36.63 24.86 21.16
C ALA A 26 35.16 24.69 20.72
N VAL A 27 34.85 24.89 19.43
CA VAL A 27 33.51 24.62 18.87
C VAL A 27 33.16 23.14 19.04
N ARG A 28 34.07 22.24 18.67
CA ARG A 28 33.84 20.80 18.72
C ARG A 28 33.56 20.31 20.14
N GLU A 29 34.37 20.73 21.10
CA GLU A 29 34.23 20.33 22.51
C GLU A 29 32.88 20.79 23.10
N ARG A 30 32.49 22.04 22.83
CA ARG A 30 31.21 22.58 23.33
C ARG A 30 30.00 21.92 22.69
N LEU A 31 30.04 21.67 21.38
CA LEU A 31 28.98 20.94 20.69
C LEU A 31 28.89 19.48 21.18
N GLN A 32 30.02 18.82 21.39
CA GLN A 32 30.04 17.47 21.92
C GLN A 32 29.40 17.39 23.31
N ALA A 33 29.75 18.32 24.21
CA ALA A 33 29.11 18.43 25.52
C ALA A 33 27.60 18.71 25.42
N PHE A 34 27.18 19.59 24.50
CA PHE A 34 25.77 19.87 24.25
C PHE A 34 25.00 18.62 23.84
N PHE A 35 25.45 17.87 22.82
CA PHE A 35 24.73 16.68 22.37
C PHE A 35 24.73 15.55 23.41
N GLN A 36 25.80 15.40 24.19
CA GLN A 36 25.86 14.38 25.26
C GLN A 36 24.89 14.66 26.41
N THR A 37 24.60 15.93 26.67
CA THR A 37 23.71 16.37 27.76
C THR A 37 22.32 16.80 27.28
N TYR A 38 22.08 16.74 25.97
CA TYR A 38 20.81 17.14 25.36
C TYR A 38 19.69 16.20 25.78
N ILE A 39 18.62 16.76 26.35
CA ILE A 39 17.42 16.02 26.76
C ILE A 39 16.20 16.64 26.07
N PRO A 40 15.48 15.90 25.20
CA PRO A 40 14.23 16.36 24.62
C PRO A 40 13.14 16.51 25.68
N VAL A 41 12.20 17.42 25.48
CA VAL A 41 11.14 17.72 26.47
C VAL A 41 10.17 16.55 26.68
N ASN A 42 9.84 15.82 25.61
CA ASN A 42 8.69 14.90 25.59
C ASN A 42 9.04 13.45 25.25
N VAL A 43 10.32 13.11 25.12
CA VAL A 43 10.75 11.78 24.71
C VAL A 43 12.15 11.48 25.21
N ASN A 44 12.37 10.26 25.69
CA ASN A 44 13.70 9.74 25.95
C ASN A 44 14.24 9.11 24.66
N ILE A 45 15.23 9.76 24.05
CA ILE A 45 15.89 9.27 22.83
C ILE A 45 17.22 8.57 23.10
N GLY A 46 17.65 8.48 24.36
CA GLY A 46 19.01 8.09 24.71
C GLY A 46 20.00 9.24 24.55
N THR A 47 21.29 8.92 24.61
CA THR A 47 22.39 9.90 24.53
C THR A 47 22.74 10.19 23.08
N CYS A 48 22.71 11.48 22.70
CA CYS A 48 23.14 11.92 21.38
C CYS A 48 24.65 12.19 21.35
N ARG A 49 25.23 12.16 20.15
CA ARG A 49 26.64 12.47 19.93
C ARG A 49 26.83 13.42 18.77
N LEU A 50 27.86 14.24 18.86
CA LEU A 50 28.41 14.94 17.72
C LEU A 50 29.18 13.94 16.85
N ASP A 51 28.79 13.81 15.59
CA ASP A 51 29.53 13.01 14.61
C ASP A 51 30.65 13.87 13.99
N SER A 52 30.28 14.98 13.35
CA SER A 52 31.24 15.90 12.74
C SER A 52 30.75 17.35 12.74
N VAL A 53 31.68 18.27 12.57
CA VAL A 53 31.40 19.70 12.38
C VAL A 53 32.28 20.22 11.25
N LEU A 54 31.69 21.02 10.36
CA LEU A 54 32.41 21.71 9.28
C LEU A 54 32.22 23.20 9.46
N ILE A 55 33.32 23.93 9.61
CA ILE A 55 33.33 25.38 9.77
C ILE A 55 33.94 26.00 8.52
N ASP A 56 33.19 26.88 7.86
CA ASP A 56 33.67 27.67 6.73
C ASP A 56 33.76 29.14 7.16
N PHE A 57 34.98 29.59 7.44
CA PHE A 57 35.26 30.97 7.87
C PHE A 57 35.08 32.00 6.75
N HIS A 58 35.23 31.60 5.48
CA HIS A 58 35.05 32.49 4.35
C HIS A 58 33.57 32.77 4.10
N ARG A 59 32.75 31.71 4.13
CA ARG A 59 31.29 31.81 3.96
C ARG A 59 30.56 32.16 5.25
N LYS A 60 31.26 32.13 6.39
CA LYS A 60 30.70 32.33 7.74
C LYS A 60 29.58 31.34 8.04
N THR A 61 29.82 30.05 7.81
CA THR A 61 28.83 28.98 8.03
C THR A 61 29.38 27.87 8.93
N ILE A 62 28.50 27.24 9.71
CA ILE A 62 28.80 26.03 10.48
C ILE A 62 27.77 24.95 10.10
N ARG A 63 28.26 23.79 9.66
CA ARG A 63 27.43 22.59 9.47
C ARG A 63 27.74 21.60 10.57
N ILE A 64 26.74 21.26 11.36
CA ILE A 64 26.85 20.40 12.54
C ILE A 64 26.14 19.09 12.21
N TYR A 65 26.83 17.96 12.36
CA TYR A 65 26.27 16.63 12.11
C TYR A 65 26.17 15.89 13.43
N ALA A 66 24.94 15.67 13.88
CA ALA A 66 24.63 14.83 15.04
C ALA A 66 24.35 13.40 14.58
N ASP A 67 24.58 12.44 15.46
CA ASP A 67 24.23 11.04 15.20
C ASP A 67 22.71 10.84 15.02
N ASN A 68 22.34 9.67 14.48
CA ASN A 68 20.95 9.35 14.16
C ASN A 68 20.04 9.34 15.39
N THR A 69 20.60 9.13 16.59
CA THR A 69 19.83 9.20 17.84
C THR A 69 19.15 10.55 18.02
N PHE A 70 19.76 11.64 17.55
CA PHE A 70 19.16 12.97 17.61
C PHE A 70 17.89 13.10 16.75
N SER A 71 17.69 12.25 15.74
CA SER A 71 16.50 12.26 14.88
C SER A 71 15.27 11.62 15.52
N TYR A 72 15.43 10.88 16.62
CA TYR A 72 14.36 10.11 17.28
C TYR A 72 13.40 10.98 18.10
N GLN A 73 13.48 12.30 17.97
CA GLN A 73 12.61 13.27 18.61
C GLN A 73 11.68 13.97 17.61
N PRO A 74 10.51 14.45 18.04
CA PRO A 74 9.65 15.24 17.18
C PRO A 74 10.24 16.64 16.93
N PHE A 75 10.44 17.00 15.66
CA PHE A 75 10.83 18.35 15.27
C PHE A 75 9.59 19.22 14.99
N ARG A 76 9.45 20.27 15.81
CA ARG A 76 8.47 21.35 15.65
C ARG A 76 9.21 22.68 15.52
N PRO A 77 8.61 23.73 14.94
CA PRO A 77 9.28 25.03 14.81
C PRO A 77 9.89 25.52 16.12
N GLU A 78 9.17 25.38 17.24
CA GLU A 78 9.62 25.84 18.55
C GLU A 78 10.81 25.02 19.06
N THR A 79 10.77 23.69 18.89
CA THR A 79 11.87 22.80 19.27
C THR A 79 13.12 23.10 18.45
N VAL A 80 12.97 23.26 17.13
CA VAL A 80 14.08 23.56 16.23
C VAL A 80 14.68 24.92 16.53
N ASN A 81 13.86 25.96 16.69
CA ASN A 81 14.32 27.30 17.07
C ASN A 81 15.07 27.30 18.39
N ARG A 82 14.57 26.55 19.39
CA ARG A 82 15.25 26.36 20.66
C ARG A 82 16.61 25.70 20.49
N ILE A 83 16.72 24.59 19.75
CA ILE A 83 18.00 23.93 19.47
C ILE A 83 18.99 24.91 18.85
N TYR A 84 18.58 25.66 17.83
CA TYR A 84 19.44 26.65 17.19
C TYR A 84 19.88 27.76 18.14
N ARG A 85 18.99 28.26 19.00
CA ARG A 85 19.31 29.27 20.01
C ARG A 85 20.30 28.71 21.03
N ASP A 86 20.02 27.54 21.60
CA ASP A 86 20.85 26.93 22.64
C ASP A 86 22.26 26.61 22.09
N ILE A 87 22.36 26.15 20.82
CA ILE A 87 23.66 26.00 20.14
C ILE A 87 24.35 27.35 19.97
N LYS A 88 23.65 28.39 19.55
CA LYS A 88 24.24 29.71 19.34
C LYS A 88 24.81 30.32 20.63
N GLU A 89 24.16 30.07 21.76
CA GLU A 89 24.61 30.53 23.09
C GLU A 89 25.91 29.87 23.55
N ILE A 90 26.16 28.62 23.16
CA ILE A 90 27.39 27.91 23.55
C ILE A 90 28.56 28.17 22.59
N LEU A 91 28.35 28.68 21.37
CA LEU A 91 29.44 28.88 20.42
C LEU A 91 30.42 29.99 20.87
N PRO A 92 31.73 29.87 20.58
CA PRO A 92 32.71 30.91 20.91
C PRO A 92 32.53 32.16 20.05
N GLY A 93 32.93 33.32 20.60
CA GLY A 93 32.73 34.66 20.03
C GLY A 93 33.05 34.82 18.53
N PRO A 94 34.20 34.31 18.02
CA PRO A 94 34.59 34.46 16.62
C PRO A 94 33.61 33.85 15.61
N VAL A 95 32.78 32.88 16.01
CA VAL A 95 31.85 32.17 15.12
C VAL A 95 30.38 32.27 15.56
N THR A 96 30.09 33.06 16.61
CA THR A 96 28.72 33.21 17.15
C THR A 96 27.74 33.79 16.13
N TYR A 97 28.24 34.52 15.14
CA TYR A 97 27.47 35.16 14.07
C TYR A 97 27.44 34.34 12.77
N PHE A 98 27.99 33.12 12.75
CA PHE A 98 27.96 32.27 11.57
C PHE A 98 26.56 31.67 11.37
N ASP A 99 26.20 31.41 10.13
CA ASP A 99 24.96 30.70 9.80
C ASP A 99 25.10 29.21 10.13
N ILE A 100 24.24 28.72 11.02
CA ILE A 100 24.31 27.35 11.54
C ILE A 100 23.29 26.50 10.81
N THR A 101 23.71 25.32 10.35
CA THR A 101 22.79 24.26 9.92
C THR A 101 23.11 22.97 10.66
N VAL A 102 22.12 22.42 11.37
CA VAL A 102 22.24 21.15 12.08
C VAL A 102 21.63 20.04 11.23
N PHE A 103 22.34 18.92 11.14
CA PHE A 103 21.98 17.72 10.41
C PHE A 103 21.90 16.52 11.36
N THR A 104 20.98 15.60 11.07
CA THR A 104 20.90 14.27 11.69
C THR A 104 20.21 13.34 10.68
N ASP A 105 20.60 12.07 10.63
CA ASP A 105 20.04 11.07 9.71
C ASP A 105 20.02 11.56 8.24
N GLY A 106 21.08 12.27 7.82
CA GLY A 106 21.25 12.81 6.47
C GLY A 106 20.43 14.07 6.13
N HIS A 107 19.57 14.56 7.03
CA HIS A 107 18.68 15.69 6.78
C HIS A 107 18.95 16.88 7.70
N SER A 108 18.68 18.10 7.23
CA SER A 108 18.67 19.25 8.13
C SER A 108 17.49 19.12 9.10
N ILE A 109 17.68 19.49 10.37
CA ILE A 109 16.59 19.45 11.36
C ILE A 109 15.40 20.33 10.98
N ASN A 110 15.59 21.36 10.15
CA ASN A 110 14.51 22.16 9.57
C ASN A 110 13.65 21.36 8.58
N GLU A 111 14.26 20.44 7.83
CA GLU A 111 13.57 19.56 6.89
C GLU A 111 12.70 18.55 7.62
N LEU A 112 13.12 18.13 8.81
CA LEU A 112 12.41 17.17 9.65
C LEU A 112 11.12 17.73 10.26
N ILE A 113 10.88 19.05 10.19
CA ILE A 113 9.59 19.65 10.56
C ILE A 113 8.50 19.18 9.58
N PRO A 114 7.48 18.43 10.02
CA PRO A 114 6.39 18.00 9.15
C PRO A 114 5.65 19.19 8.55
N ASN A 115 5.21 19.06 7.29
CA ASN A 115 4.47 20.11 6.58
C ASN A 115 3.24 20.64 7.34
N THR A 116 2.60 19.80 8.15
CA THR A 116 1.45 20.17 9.00
C THR A 116 1.80 21.22 10.06
N TYR A 117 3.05 21.26 10.53
CA TYR A 117 3.49 22.14 11.62
C TYR A 117 4.37 23.30 11.15
N ARG A 118 4.57 23.48 9.84
CA ARG A 118 5.38 24.58 9.33
C ARG A 118 4.59 25.89 9.39
N ASN A 119 5.17 26.91 10.03
CA ASN A 119 4.59 28.26 10.12
C ASN A 119 4.75 29.09 8.81
N GLY A 120 5.39 28.52 7.79
CA GLY A 120 5.69 29.21 6.53
C GLY A 120 5.46 28.32 5.31
N LYS A 121 6.31 28.48 4.29
CA LYS A 121 6.18 27.72 3.04
C LYS A 121 6.32 26.21 3.32
N LYS A 122 5.28 25.46 2.95
CA LYS A 122 5.34 24.00 2.93
C LYS A 122 6.40 23.53 1.95
N ASP A 123 7.08 22.46 2.33
CA ASP A 123 7.96 21.75 1.43
C ASP A 123 7.10 21.03 0.37
N LYS A 124 7.11 21.56 -0.84
CA LYS A 124 6.32 21.03 -1.97
C LYS A 124 6.79 19.65 -2.39
N SER A 125 8.05 19.29 -2.18
CA SER A 125 8.59 17.97 -2.54
C SER A 125 7.98 16.84 -1.70
N ARG A 126 7.43 17.19 -0.52
CA ARG A 126 6.78 16.28 0.42
C ARG A 126 5.26 16.34 0.36
N LEU A 127 4.69 17.04 -0.62
CA LEU A 127 3.26 17.02 -0.87
C LEU A 127 2.97 15.95 -1.91
N PHE A 128 1.95 15.13 -1.64
CA PHE A 128 1.38 14.26 -2.66
C PHE A 128 0.64 15.13 -3.69
N THR A 129 1.29 15.45 -4.80
CA THR A 129 0.67 16.10 -5.96
C THR A 129 0.14 15.05 -6.93
N ASP A 130 -0.84 15.41 -7.76
CA ASP A 130 -1.34 14.56 -8.87
C ASP A 130 -1.91 13.18 -8.47
N ILE A 131 -2.36 13.01 -7.23
CA ILE A 131 -2.97 11.76 -6.75
C ILE A 131 -4.40 11.49 -7.28
N HIS A 132 -4.91 12.35 -8.16
CA HIS A 132 -6.25 12.22 -8.73
C HIS A 132 -6.23 11.20 -9.87
N TYR A 133 -6.74 10.01 -9.60
CA TYR A 133 -7.05 9.02 -10.61
C TYR A 133 -8.15 9.55 -11.53
N LYS A 134 -7.95 9.47 -12.85
CA LYS A 134 -8.84 10.08 -13.86
C LYS A 134 -9.62 9.07 -14.69
N ASP A 135 -9.24 7.79 -14.64
CA ASP A 135 -9.89 6.72 -15.39
C ASP A 135 -11.05 6.09 -14.58
N ALA A 136 -11.72 5.10 -15.15
CA ALA A 136 -12.80 4.37 -14.49
C ALA A 136 -12.29 3.61 -13.26
N PRO A 137 -13.00 3.65 -12.11
CA PRO A 137 -12.65 2.88 -10.92
C PRO A 137 -12.55 1.39 -11.22
N TRP A 138 -11.79 0.63 -10.41
CA TRP A 138 -11.61 -0.80 -10.67
C TRP A 138 -12.94 -1.54 -10.54
N VAL A 139 -13.69 -1.26 -9.47
CA VAL A 139 -15.04 -1.75 -9.23
C VAL A 139 -15.94 -0.58 -8.84
N THR A 140 -17.14 -0.53 -9.41
CA THR A 140 -18.19 0.43 -9.08
C THR A 140 -19.49 -0.32 -8.81
N ARG A 141 -20.03 -0.23 -7.59
CA ARG A 141 -21.34 -0.82 -7.27
C ARG A 141 -22.46 0.11 -7.75
N THR A 142 -23.06 -0.21 -8.90
CA THR A 142 -24.12 0.62 -9.52
C THR A 142 -25.50 0.39 -8.92
N SER A 143 -25.68 -0.67 -8.14
CA SER A 143 -26.91 -0.96 -7.36
C SER A 143 -27.04 -0.14 -6.07
N ARG A 144 -26.01 0.64 -5.70
CA ARG A 144 -26.05 1.49 -4.51
C ARG A 144 -27.12 2.58 -4.69
N PRO A 145 -27.97 2.87 -3.69
CA PRO A 145 -29.07 3.82 -3.83
C PRO A 145 -28.64 5.30 -3.74
N PHE A 146 -27.34 5.59 -3.66
CA PHE A 146 -26.80 6.94 -3.54
C PHE A 146 -25.44 7.07 -4.22
N GLU A 147 -25.10 8.30 -4.62
CA GLU A 147 -23.79 8.66 -5.13
C GLU A 147 -22.94 9.32 -4.05
N ILE A 148 -21.63 9.08 -4.10
CA ILE A 148 -20.68 9.64 -3.15
C ILE A 148 -20.03 10.87 -3.76
N THR A 149 -20.40 12.05 -3.27
CA THR A 149 -19.95 13.33 -3.84
C THR A 149 -18.79 14.00 -3.09
N ARG A 150 -18.59 13.65 -1.80
CA ARG A 150 -17.59 14.29 -0.92
C ARG A 150 -16.73 13.27 -0.15
N GLY A 151 -16.65 12.04 -0.64
CA GLY A 151 -15.86 10.97 -0.06
C GLY A 151 -14.56 10.69 -0.82
N LEU A 152 -14.18 9.43 -0.81
CA LEU A 152 -13.06 8.79 -1.50
C LEU A 152 -13.47 8.13 -2.83
N GLU A 153 -14.60 8.54 -3.43
CA GLU A 153 -15.05 8.04 -4.73
C GLU A 153 -13.95 8.12 -5.79
N GLY A 154 -13.75 7.03 -6.52
CA GLY A 154 -12.71 6.91 -7.55
C GLY A 154 -11.27 6.81 -7.03
N ARG A 155 -11.05 6.69 -5.72
CA ARG A 155 -9.71 6.45 -5.14
C ARG A 155 -9.44 4.97 -4.97
N HIS A 156 -8.21 4.54 -5.27
CA HIS A 156 -7.73 3.19 -4.96
C HIS A 156 -6.81 3.23 -3.76
N ILE A 157 -7.04 2.36 -2.79
CA ILE A 157 -6.24 2.23 -1.58
C ILE A 157 -5.78 0.78 -1.49
N ALA A 158 -4.47 0.57 -1.55
CA ALA A 158 -3.89 -0.71 -1.18
C ALA A 158 -3.64 -0.71 0.33
N LEU A 159 -4.29 -1.61 1.06
CA LEU A 159 -4.22 -1.69 2.51
C LEU A 159 -3.83 -3.09 2.95
N TRP A 160 -2.78 -3.18 3.77
CA TRP A 160 -2.35 -4.41 4.41
C TRP A 160 -2.98 -4.49 5.79
N GLN A 161 -3.78 -5.52 6.02
CA GLN A 161 -4.49 -5.72 7.28
C GLN A 161 -3.62 -6.19 8.45
N SER A 162 -2.34 -6.52 8.18
CA SER A 162 -1.28 -6.93 9.13
C SER A 162 -0.15 -7.65 8.36
N HIS A 163 0.95 -8.01 9.04
CA HIS A 163 1.88 -9.05 8.58
C HIS A 163 1.23 -10.44 8.50
N GLY A 164 0.17 -10.71 9.27
CA GLY A 164 -0.52 -12.00 9.31
C GLY A 164 0.39 -13.19 9.66
N LYS A 165 -0.10 -14.42 9.42
CA LYS A 165 0.72 -15.63 9.57
C LYS A 165 1.59 -15.73 8.33
N TYR A 166 2.89 -15.90 8.51
CA TYR A 166 3.84 -16.02 7.41
C TYR A 166 4.84 -17.15 7.69
N TYR A 167 5.52 -17.59 6.64
CA TYR A 167 6.51 -18.65 6.75
C TYR A 167 7.86 -18.08 7.18
N ILE A 168 8.39 -18.59 8.29
CA ILE A 168 9.65 -18.16 8.87
C ILE A 168 10.74 -19.10 8.36
N ASN A 169 11.39 -18.74 7.24
CA ASN A 169 12.37 -19.59 6.53
C ASN A 169 13.44 -20.20 7.45
N ASN A 170 14.06 -19.40 8.32
CA ASN A 170 15.12 -19.89 9.22
C ASN A 170 14.63 -20.76 10.38
N LYS A 171 13.32 -20.92 10.56
CA LYS A 171 12.69 -21.77 11.59
C LYS A 171 11.82 -22.87 10.99
N ASP A 172 11.78 -22.97 9.66
CA ASP A 172 11.01 -23.96 8.90
C ASP A 172 9.56 -24.14 9.41
N LYS A 173 8.87 -23.02 9.66
CA LYS A 173 7.51 -23.05 10.21
C LYS A 173 6.71 -21.80 9.89
N TRP A 174 5.39 -21.96 9.87
CA TRP A 174 4.44 -20.85 9.90
C TRP A 174 4.39 -20.20 11.29
N GLY A 175 4.45 -18.88 11.34
CA GLY A 175 4.39 -18.13 12.60
C GLY A 175 3.99 -16.67 12.44
N TRP A 176 3.99 -15.98 13.57
CA TRP A 176 3.74 -14.54 13.68
C TRP A 176 5.08 -13.82 13.84
N GLN A 177 5.16 -12.57 13.39
CA GLN A 177 6.37 -11.76 13.42
C GLN A 177 6.57 -11.21 14.83
N ARG A 178 5.46 -10.79 15.45
CA ARG A 178 5.42 -10.20 16.78
C ARG A 178 5.18 -11.27 17.84
N PRO A 179 5.87 -11.20 18.99
CA PRO A 179 5.63 -12.12 20.10
C PRO A 179 4.22 -11.91 20.66
N ARG A 180 3.75 -12.90 21.41
CA ARG A 180 2.52 -12.76 22.19
C ARG A 180 2.80 -11.84 23.37
N LEU A 181 2.05 -10.75 23.49
CA LEU A 181 2.13 -9.78 24.59
C LEU A 181 0.74 -9.66 25.21
N PHE A 182 0.63 -9.90 26.52
CA PHE A 182 -0.65 -9.82 27.25
C PHE A 182 -1.79 -10.63 26.59
N CYS A 183 -1.49 -11.87 26.18
CA CYS A 183 -2.42 -12.74 25.45
C CYS A 183 -2.89 -12.22 24.08
N THR A 184 -2.29 -11.13 23.56
CA THR A 184 -2.54 -10.60 22.21
C THR A 184 -1.35 -10.87 21.29
N SER A 185 -1.60 -10.91 19.99
CA SER A 185 -0.57 -10.84 18.95
C SER A 185 -0.92 -9.67 18.04
N GLU A 186 -0.02 -8.68 17.92
CA GLU A 186 -0.19 -7.50 17.05
C GLU A 186 -0.56 -7.90 15.61
N ASP A 187 0.00 -9.02 15.15
CA ASP A 187 -0.23 -9.54 13.79
C ASP A 187 -1.67 -10.05 13.58
N GLN A 188 -2.43 -10.31 14.64
CA GLN A 188 -3.86 -10.64 14.59
C GLN A 188 -4.73 -9.47 15.05
N PHE A 189 -4.25 -8.71 16.03
CA PHE A 189 -4.99 -7.59 16.61
C PHE A 189 -5.26 -6.49 15.58
N THR A 190 -4.27 -6.15 14.75
CA THR A 190 -4.47 -5.13 13.70
C THR A 190 -5.53 -5.55 12.68
N GLN A 191 -5.53 -6.84 12.32
CA GLN A 191 -6.50 -7.42 11.40
C GLN A 191 -7.94 -7.35 11.95
N SER A 192 -8.13 -7.49 13.27
CA SER A 192 -9.45 -7.57 13.90
C SER A 192 -10.25 -6.27 13.82
N PHE A 193 -9.58 -5.13 13.58
CA PHE A 193 -10.27 -3.87 13.32
C PHE A 193 -10.12 -3.35 11.90
N ILE A 194 -9.07 -3.76 11.16
CA ILE A 194 -8.94 -3.36 9.76
C ILE A 194 -10.02 -4.01 8.89
N LEU A 195 -10.22 -5.32 9.01
CA LEU A 195 -11.14 -6.05 8.14
C LEU A 195 -12.62 -5.69 8.35
N PRO A 196 -13.16 -5.71 9.59
CA PRO A 196 -14.59 -5.45 9.79
C PRO A 196 -14.95 -3.96 9.88
N TYR A 197 -13.98 -3.05 10.12
CA TYR A 197 -14.30 -1.62 10.32
C TYR A 197 -13.60 -0.70 9.33
N LEU A 198 -12.25 -0.69 9.28
CA LEU A 198 -11.53 0.30 8.46
C LEU A 198 -11.79 0.11 6.96
N ILE A 199 -11.69 -1.12 6.44
CA ILE A 199 -11.93 -1.38 5.02
C ILE A 199 -13.38 -1.02 4.64
N PRO A 200 -14.43 -1.52 5.34
CA PRO A 200 -15.80 -1.11 5.06
C PRO A 200 -16.02 0.40 5.17
N MET A 201 -15.38 1.09 6.12
CA MET A 201 -15.48 2.55 6.23
C MET A 201 -14.92 3.25 4.97
N LEU A 202 -13.77 2.81 4.47
CA LEU A 202 -13.16 3.35 3.25
C LEU A 202 -14.00 3.06 2.00
N GLU A 203 -14.54 1.84 1.87
CA GLU A 203 -15.39 1.42 0.75
C GLU A 203 -16.74 2.14 0.75
N ASN A 204 -17.33 2.35 1.93
CA ASN A 204 -18.54 3.16 2.11
C ASN A 204 -18.29 4.65 1.87
N ALA A 205 -17.04 5.10 2.04
CA ALA A 205 -16.61 6.41 1.59
C ALA A 205 -16.31 6.46 0.08
N GLY A 206 -16.41 5.35 -0.68
CA GLY A 206 -16.27 5.32 -2.13
C GLY A 206 -14.91 4.84 -2.64
N ALA A 207 -13.98 4.50 -1.75
CA ALA A 207 -12.70 3.95 -2.16
C ALA A 207 -12.84 2.53 -2.71
N ASN A 208 -12.02 2.19 -3.69
CA ASN A 208 -11.70 0.82 -4.05
C ASN A 208 -10.53 0.35 -3.17
N VAL A 209 -10.79 -0.58 -2.25
CA VAL A 209 -9.76 -1.08 -1.34
C VAL A 209 -9.24 -2.43 -1.82
N PHE A 210 -7.96 -2.48 -2.17
CA PHE A 210 -7.26 -3.71 -2.46
C PHE A 210 -6.52 -4.21 -1.21
N THR A 211 -6.66 -5.49 -0.93
CA THR A 211 -5.93 -6.19 0.12
C THR A 211 -5.17 -7.36 -0.49
N PRO A 212 -3.85 -7.47 -0.24
CA PRO A 212 -3.04 -8.55 -0.80
C PRO A 212 -3.21 -9.88 -0.05
N ARG A 213 -3.93 -9.87 1.06
CA ARG A 213 -4.27 -11.06 1.83
C ARG A 213 -5.79 -11.20 1.88
N GLU A 214 -6.25 -12.44 1.95
CA GLU A 214 -7.67 -12.76 2.08
C GLU A 214 -8.33 -11.95 3.22
N ARG A 215 -9.49 -11.38 2.92
CA ARG A 215 -10.28 -10.55 3.85
C ARG A 215 -11.50 -11.26 4.39
N ASP A 216 -11.96 -12.31 3.71
CA ASP A 216 -13.09 -13.11 4.14
C ASP A 216 -12.65 -14.16 5.15
N THR A 217 -13.32 -14.21 6.29
CA THR A 217 -13.08 -15.20 7.34
C THR A 217 -13.90 -16.47 7.15
N GLN A 218 -14.77 -16.52 6.13
CA GLN A 218 -15.47 -17.73 5.70
C GLN A 218 -14.45 -18.81 5.29
N LYS A 219 -14.52 -19.96 5.96
CA LYS A 219 -13.58 -21.07 5.78
C LYS A 219 -13.85 -21.90 4.53
N GLN A 220 -15.08 -21.84 4.04
CA GLN A 220 -15.48 -22.52 2.81
C GLN A 220 -15.00 -21.70 1.60
N GLU A 221 -14.53 -22.39 0.57
CA GLU A 221 -14.13 -21.80 -0.71
C GLU A 221 -14.74 -22.63 -1.83
N ILE A 222 -15.46 -21.95 -2.71
CA ILE A 222 -16.08 -22.54 -3.89
C ILE A 222 -15.60 -21.73 -5.08
N ILE A 223 -14.95 -22.40 -6.03
CA ILE A 223 -14.49 -21.78 -7.27
C ILE A 223 -15.28 -22.41 -8.40
N VAL A 224 -15.96 -21.57 -9.17
CA VAL A 224 -16.66 -21.96 -10.39
C VAL A 224 -15.85 -21.38 -11.55
N ASP A 225 -15.39 -22.24 -12.45
CA ASP A 225 -14.37 -21.93 -13.45
C ASP A 225 -14.84 -22.38 -14.83
N ASN A 226 -14.48 -21.65 -15.89
CA ASN A 226 -14.88 -21.98 -17.26
C ASN A 226 -14.20 -23.23 -17.83
N ASP A 227 -13.05 -23.60 -17.29
CA ASP A 227 -12.36 -24.85 -17.62
C ASP A 227 -12.90 -26.03 -16.82
N ASP A 228 -13.78 -25.78 -15.83
CA ASP A 228 -14.24 -26.85 -14.94
C ASP A 228 -15.19 -27.80 -15.66
N ASN A 229 -14.62 -28.88 -16.16
CA ASN A 229 -15.28 -30.06 -16.67
C ASN A 229 -15.23 -31.21 -15.64
N ARG A 230 -14.85 -30.91 -14.39
CA ARG A 230 -14.85 -31.89 -13.30
C ARG A 230 -16.29 -32.00 -12.78
N ASN A 231 -16.95 -33.11 -13.08
CA ASN A 231 -18.22 -33.54 -12.47
C ASN A 231 -18.13 -33.79 -10.94
N THR A 232 -17.27 -33.06 -10.22
CA THR A 232 -16.97 -33.26 -8.80
C THR A 232 -17.76 -32.31 -7.90
N THR A 233 -18.38 -31.26 -8.44
CA THR A 233 -19.27 -30.37 -7.69
C THR A 233 -20.58 -30.16 -8.46
N ASN A 234 -21.67 -29.80 -7.78
CA ASN A 234 -22.92 -29.39 -8.46
C ASN A 234 -22.87 -27.91 -8.91
N SER A 235 -21.68 -27.30 -8.92
CA SER A 235 -21.51 -25.95 -9.44
C SER A 235 -21.58 -25.96 -10.96
N LEU A 236 -22.07 -24.88 -11.55
CA LEU A 236 -22.30 -24.77 -12.98
C LEU A 236 -21.68 -23.50 -13.53
N TYR A 237 -20.92 -23.66 -14.62
CA TYR A 237 -20.56 -22.58 -15.52
C TYR A 237 -21.37 -22.69 -16.81
N LEU A 238 -21.93 -21.57 -17.29
CA LEU A 238 -22.71 -21.53 -18.52
C LEU A 238 -22.36 -20.30 -19.36
N GLU A 239 -22.28 -20.48 -20.68
CA GLU A 239 -22.17 -19.41 -21.66
C GLU A 239 -23.41 -19.34 -22.54
N VAL A 240 -24.00 -18.15 -22.65
CA VAL A 240 -25.07 -17.87 -23.60
C VAL A 240 -24.57 -16.89 -24.65
N LYS A 241 -24.66 -17.31 -25.92
CA LYS A 241 -24.28 -16.52 -27.09
C LYS A 241 -25.44 -15.69 -27.63
N SER A 242 -25.10 -14.63 -28.34
CA SER A 242 -26.02 -13.86 -29.16
C SER A 242 -25.81 -14.15 -30.65
N ARG A 243 -26.62 -13.52 -31.52
CA ARG A 243 -26.37 -13.54 -32.98
C ARG A 243 -25.08 -12.80 -33.37
N LYS A 244 -24.58 -11.88 -32.54
CA LYS A 244 -23.46 -10.98 -32.83
C LYS A 244 -22.23 -11.23 -31.97
N ALA A 245 -22.38 -11.90 -30.84
CA ALA A 245 -21.32 -12.18 -29.89
C ALA A 245 -21.33 -13.66 -29.53
N GLN A 246 -20.20 -14.32 -29.76
CA GLN A 246 -19.91 -15.66 -29.27
C GLN A 246 -18.79 -15.55 -28.25
N TRP A 247 -18.78 -16.48 -27.29
CA TRP A 247 -17.70 -16.60 -26.33
C TRP A 247 -16.57 -17.39 -26.96
N GLU A 248 -15.38 -16.80 -26.99
CA GLU A 248 -14.18 -17.36 -27.59
C GLU A 248 -13.08 -17.46 -26.54
N LYS A 249 -12.19 -18.45 -26.69
CA LYS A 249 -11.04 -18.62 -25.79
C LYS A 249 -10.02 -17.50 -26.02
N THR A 250 -9.50 -16.93 -24.93
CA THR A 250 -8.43 -15.92 -24.97
C THR A 250 -7.10 -16.53 -25.42
N ALA A 251 -6.22 -15.69 -25.98
CA ALA A 251 -4.84 -16.10 -26.29
C ALA A 251 -3.94 -16.16 -25.05
N LEU A 252 -4.28 -15.40 -24.00
CA LEU A 252 -3.59 -15.41 -22.71
C LEU A 252 -4.12 -16.54 -21.80
N PRO A 253 -3.28 -17.13 -20.94
CA PRO A 253 -3.73 -18.16 -20.01
C PRO A 253 -4.67 -17.57 -18.94
N GLY A 254 -5.64 -18.36 -18.50
CA GLY A 254 -6.60 -18.02 -17.44
C GLY A 254 -6.29 -18.74 -16.12
N PHE A 255 -7.20 -18.58 -15.16
CA PHE A 255 -7.16 -19.33 -13.92
C PHE A 255 -7.59 -20.79 -14.17
N ALA A 256 -6.93 -21.74 -13.52
CA ALA A 256 -7.49 -23.08 -13.31
C ALA A 256 -6.97 -23.68 -12.02
N GLN A 257 -7.88 -24.19 -11.18
CA GLN A 257 -7.50 -24.87 -9.95
C GLN A 257 -7.12 -26.34 -10.20
N GLN A 258 -5.96 -26.58 -10.82
CA GLN A 258 -5.49 -27.95 -11.13
C GLN A 258 -5.01 -28.73 -9.89
N LYS A 259 -4.67 -28.04 -8.79
CA LYS A 259 -4.11 -28.64 -7.58
C LYS A 259 -4.86 -28.19 -6.33
N ARG A 260 -4.94 -29.08 -5.34
CA ARG A 260 -5.44 -28.72 -4.00
C ARG A 260 -4.44 -27.90 -3.20
N ILE A 261 -3.14 -28.13 -3.43
CA ILE A 261 -2.02 -27.48 -2.75
C ILE A 261 -1.01 -27.06 -3.81
N TYR A 262 -0.56 -25.81 -3.73
CA TYR A 262 0.45 -25.22 -4.61
C TYR A 262 1.75 -24.99 -3.86
N THR A 263 2.88 -25.13 -4.54
CA THR A 263 4.22 -24.85 -4.00
C THR A 263 4.83 -23.59 -4.62
N GLU A 264 6.04 -23.23 -4.18
CA GLU A 264 6.75 -22.05 -4.68
C GLU A 264 6.90 -22.07 -6.22
N GLY A 265 6.62 -20.92 -6.84
CA GLY A 265 6.69 -20.74 -8.30
C GLY A 265 5.44 -21.20 -9.07
N GLU A 266 4.53 -21.93 -8.43
CA GLU A 266 3.28 -22.36 -9.07
C GLU A 266 2.23 -21.25 -8.97
N ASN A 267 1.59 -20.92 -10.10
CA ASN A 267 0.57 -19.88 -10.16
C ASN A 267 -0.64 -20.37 -10.96
N PRO A 268 -1.81 -20.59 -10.31
CA PRO A 268 -2.99 -21.11 -10.99
C PRO A 268 -3.55 -20.18 -12.08
N PHE A 269 -3.20 -18.88 -12.07
CA PHE A 269 -3.56 -17.93 -13.13
C PHE A 269 -2.79 -18.15 -14.45
N HIS A 270 -1.96 -19.20 -14.53
CA HIS A 270 -1.26 -19.62 -15.75
C HIS A 270 -1.65 -21.03 -16.22
N ASP A 271 -2.54 -21.70 -15.48
CA ASP A 271 -2.85 -23.12 -15.69
C ASP A 271 -4.12 -23.34 -16.52
N GLY A 272 -4.93 -22.30 -16.73
CA GLY A 272 -6.23 -22.38 -17.37
C GLY A 272 -6.40 -21.54 -18.63
N THR A 273 -7.65 -21.25 -18.95
CA THR A 273 -8.10 -20.49 -20.11
C THR A 273 -9.15 -19.50 -19.67
N ALA A 274 -9.22 -18.35 -20.33
CA ALA A 274 -10.31 -17.41 -20.13
C ALA A 274 -11.14 -17.30 -21.42
N ARG A 275 -12.31 -16.70 -21.29
CA ARG A 275 -13.32 -16.55 -22.33
C ARG A 275 -13.55 -15.07 -22.59
N PHE A 276 -13.79 -14.66 -23.83
CA PHE A 276 -14.14 -13.28 -24.14
C PHE A 276 -15.25 -13.21 -25.18
N ALA A 277 -16.02 -12.12 -25.14
CA ALA A 277 -17.08 -11.86 -26.09
C ALA A 277 -17.10 -10.39 -26.51
N GLN A 278 -17.47 -10.13 -27.76
CA GLN A 278 -17.69 -8.77 -28.26
C GLN A 278 -18.86 -8.11 -27.54
N THR A 279 -18.69 -6.83 -27.24
CA THR A 279 -19.69 -6.03 -26.53
C THR A 279 -20.90 -5.68 -27.39
N GLU A 280 -22.06 -5.56 -26.74
CA GLU A 280 -23.28 -5.08 -27.35
C GLU A 280 -23.94 -3.98 -26.50
N LYS A 281 -24.61 -3.03 -27.17
CA LYS A 281 -25.33 -1.94 -26.47
C LYS A 281 -26.66 -2.39 -25.85
N LYS A 282 -27.21 -3.53 -26.29
CA LYS A 282 -28.52 -4.02 -25.83
C LYS A 282 -28.32 -5.02 -24.70
N LYS A 283 -29.16 -4.91 -23.67
CA LYS A 283 -29.20 -5.84 -22.53
C LYS A 283 -29.49 -7.28 -22.97
N ASN A 284 -29.02 -8.23 -22.17
CA ASN A 284 -29.37 -9.66 -22.21
C ASN A 284 -29.18 -10.29 -23.60
N LYS A 285 -28.01 -10.10 -24.21
CA LYS A 285 -27.66 -10.67 -25.53
C LYS A 285 -26.72 -11.84 -25.43
N ALA A 286 -25.54 -11.63 -24.85
CA ALA A 286 -24.63 -12.70 -24.48
C ALA A 286 -24.21 -12.50 -23.02
N PHE A 287 -24.06 -13.61 -22.30
CA PHE A 287 -23.67 -13.60 -20.89
C PHE A 287 -22.94 -14.89 -20.51
N ALA A 288 -22.18 -14.81 -19.42
CA ALA A 288 -21.58 -15.95 -18.75
C ALA A 288 -22.10 -16.01 -17.31
N GLU A 289 -22.43 -17.21 -16.82
CA GLU A 289 -23.02 -17.44 -15.50
C GLU A 289 -22.20 -18.43 -14.70
N TRP A 290 -22.06 -18.16 -13.40
CA TRP A 290 -21.40 -19.01 -12.43
C TRP A 290 -22.37 -19.27 -11.27
N VAL A 291 -22.83 -20.50 -11.13
CA VAL A 291 -23.72 -20.96 -10.06
C VAL A 291 -22.91 -21.86 -9.11
N PRO A 292 -22.57 -21.41 -7.89
CA PRO A 292 -21.85 -22.23 -6.91
C PRO A 292 -22.78 -23.26 -6.23
N ASP A 293 -22.24 -24.43 -5.92
CA ASP A 293 -22.83 -25.35 -4.93
C ASP A 293 -22.35 -24.97 -3.52
N ILE A 294 -23.16 -24.17 -2.81
CA ILE A 294 -22.80 -23.63 -1.50
C ILE A 294 -22.94 -24.73 -0.43
N PRO A 295 -21.89 -25.06 0.35
CA PRO A 295 -21.96 -26.16 1.31
C PRO A 295 -22.81 -25.86 2.56
N GLU A 296 -22.91 -24.58 2.95
CA GLU A 296 -23.62 -24.11 4.14
C GLU A 296 -24.19 -22.70 3.93
N THR A 297 -25.39 -22.43 4.43
CA THR A 297 -25.96 -21.08 4.40
C THR A 297 -25.08 -20.11 5.19
N GLY A 298 -24.72 -18.98 4.61
CA GLY A 298 -23.86 -18.01 5.29
C GLY A 298 -23.43 -16.85 4.40
N GLU A 299 -22.57 -16.00 4.95
CA GLU A 299 -21.93 -14.92 4.19
C GLU A 299 -20.66 -15.41 3.48
N TYR A 300 -20.55 -15.03 2.22
CA TYR A 300 -19.43 -15.36 1.34
C TYR A 300 -18.97 -14.10 0.60
N ALA A 301 -17.68 -13.79 0.64
CA ALA A 301 -17.09 -12.84 -0.28
C ALA A 301 -17.12 -13.40 -1.70
N VAL A 302 -17.47 -12.55 -2.66
CA VAL A 302 -17.52 -12.89 -4.09
C VAL A 302 -16.37 -12.18 -4.78
N TYR A 303 -15.53 -12.98 -5.43
CA TYR A 303 -14.42 -12.52 -6.26
C TYR A 303 -14.59 -12.98 -7.70
N VAL A 304 -14.20 -12.15 -8.66
CA VAL A 304 -14.17 -12.51 -10.08
C VAL A 304 -12.73 -12.46 -10.60
N SER A 305 -12.41 -13.32 -11.56
CA SER A 305 -11.18 -13.29 -12.34
C SER A 305 -11.51 -12.99 -13.81
N TYR A 306 -10.54 -12.42 -14.52
CA TYR A 306 -10.57 -12.18 -15.96
C TYR A 306 -9.14 -11.90 -16.47
N GLN A 307 -8.98 -11.87 -17.80
CA GLN A 307 -7.79 -11.35 -18.46
C GLN A 307 -8.00 -9.90 -18.90
N SER A 308 -6.98 -9.06 -18.72
CA SER A 308 -6.97 -7.70 -19.29
C SER A 308 -6.43 -7.75 -20.73
N LEU A 309 -7.35 -7.75 -21.69
CA LEU A 309 -7.07 -7.74 -23.13
C LEU A 309 -6.91 -6.30 -23.67
N PRO A 310 -6.21 -6.09 -24.81
CA PRO A 310 -5.98 -4.75 -25.37
C PRO A 310 -7.24 -3.89 -25.62
N ASN A 311 -8.39 -4.52 -25.88
CA ASN A 311 -9.67 -3.86 -26.15
C ASN A 311 -10.72 -4.14 -25.05
N SER A 312 -10.28 -4.45 -23.82
CA SER A 312 -11.17 -4.66 -22.68
C SER A 312 -11.94 -3.38 -22.34
N VAL A 313 -13.20 -3.55 -21.97
CA VAL A 313 -14.02 -2.42 -21.54
C VAL A 313 -13.77 -2.02 -20.10
N SER A 314 -14.01 -0.75 -19.81
CA SER A 314 -13.91 -0.22 -18.45
C SER A 314 -15.20 -0.36 -17.62
N ASP A 315 -16.29 -0.79 -18.24
CA ASP A 315 -17.63 -0.86 -17.65
C ASP A 315 -18.28 -2.26 -17.75
N ALA A 316 -17.47 -3.33 -17.69
CA ALA A 316 -17.96 -4.71 -17.74
C ALA A 316 -18.99 -4.96 -16.63
N LYS A 317 -20.18 -5.40 -17.00
CA LYS A 317 -21.33 -5.45 -16.09
C LYS A 317 -21.48 -6.81 -15.44
N TYR A 318 -21.33 -6.85 -14.12
CA TYR A 318 -21.56 -8.02 -13.29
C TYR A 318 -22.84 -7.87 -12.46
N LEU A 319 -23.57 -8.96 -12.32
CA LEU A 319 -24.73 -9.11 -11.43
C LEU A 319 -24.40 -10.20 -10.42
N VAL A 320 -24.58 -9.92 -9.13
CA VAL A 320 -24.50 -10.92 -8.07
C VAL A 320 -25.91 -11.12 -7.52
N PHE A 321 -26.47 -12.31 -7.73
CA PHE A 321 -27.74 -12.74 -7.17
C PHE A 321 -27.45 -13.42 -5.83
N HIS A 322 -28.15 -12.98 -4.78
CA HIS A 322 -27.95 -13.45 -3.41
C HIS A 322 -29.25 -13.29 -2.61
N ASN A 323 -29.29 -13.76 -1.35
CA ASN A 323 -30.51 -13.75 -0.53
C ASN A 323 -31.10 -12.35 -0.26
N GLY A 324 -30.33 -11.28 -0.52
CA GLY A 324 -30.75 -9.89 -0.37
C GLY A 324 -31.23 -9.23 -1.68
N GLY A 325 -31.33 -9.99 -2.78
CA GLY A 325 -31.70 -9.50 -4.10
C GLY A 325 -30.52 -9.53 -5.08
N VAL A 326 -30.40 -8.47 -5.88
CA VAL A 326 -29.37 -8.37 -6.93
C VAL A 326 -28.48 -7.17 -6.70
N ALA A 327 -27.18 -7.40 -6.62
CA ALA A 327 -26.17 -6.35 -6.60
C ALA A 327 -25.53 -6.21 -7.99
N GLU A 328 -25.69 -5.04 -8.60
CA GLU A 328 -25.07 -4.69 -9.89
C GLU A 328 -23.73 -3.98 -9.69
N PHE A 329 -22.75 -4.34 -10.54
CA PHE A 329 -21.41 -3.80 -10.57
C PHE A 329 -20.96 -3.48 -11.99
N LYS A 330 -20.09 -2.47 -12.10
CA LYS A 330 -19.22 -2.26 -13.25
C LYS A 330 -17.78 -2.51 -12.84
N VAL A 331 -17.06 -3.30 -13.64
CA VAL A 331 -15.67 -3.64 -13.41
C VAL A 331 -14.82 -3.14 -14.57
N ASN A 332 -13.74 -2.43 -14.26
CA ASN A 332 -12.78 -1.97 -15.25
C ASN A 332 -11.80 -3.10 -15.58
N GLN A 333 -12.08 -3.83 -16.67
CA GLN A 333 -11.28 -4.99 -17.08
C GLN A 333 -9.97 -4.61 -17.78
N ARG A 334 -9.68 -3.31 -17.96
CA ARG A 334 -8.38 -2.84 -18.48
C ARG A 334 -7.25 -2.99 -17.46
N ILE A 335 -7.59 -3.19 -16.20
CA ILE A 335 -6.67 -3.38 -15.07
C ILE A 335 -7.07 -4.61 -14.27
N GLY A 336 -6.14 -5.15 -13.47
CA GLY A 336 -6.45 -6.21 -12.51
C GLY A 336 -6.73 -7.59 -13.12
N GLY A 337 -6.33 -7.83 -14.38
CA GLY A 337 -6.38 -9.17 -14.95
C GLY A 337 -5.38 -10.13 -14.29
N GLY A 338 -5.72 -11.42 -14.23
CA GLY A 338 -4.88 -12.46 -13.63
C GLY A 338 -4.81 -12.41 -12.10
N THR A 339 -5.85 -11.91 -11.45
CA THR A 339 -5.99 -11.92 -9.98
C THR A 339 -7.47 -11.95 -9.58
N TRP A 340 -7.72 -12.07 -8.27
CA TRP A 340 -9.07 -12.04 -7.71
C TRP A 340 -9.55 -10.61 -7.45
N VAL A 341 -10.66 -10.23 -8.07
CA VAL A 341 -11.30 -8.91 -7.93
C VAL A 341 -12.52 -9.01 -7.03
N TYR A 342 -12.48 -8.38 -5.86
CA TYR A 342 -13.57 -8.40 -4.89
C TYR A 342 -14.77 -7.56 -5.34
N LEU A 343 -15.97 -8.13 -5.33
CA LEU A 343 -17.22 -7.43 -5.62
C LEU A 343 -18.00 -7.07 -4.34
N GLY A 344 -17.93 -7.91 -3.31
CA GLY A 344 -18.70 -7.74 -2.08
C GLY A 344 -18.82 -9.03 -1.30
N THR A 345 -19.41 -8.93 -0.12
CA THR A 345 -19.81 -10.09 0.71
C THR A 345 -21.33 -10.16 0.73
N PHE A 346 -21.86 -11.35 0.48
CA PHE A 346 -23.30 -11.57 0.35
C PHE A 346 -23.72 -12.87 1.04
N THR A 347 -24.97 -12.92 1.47
CA THR A 347 -25.56 -14.13 2.05
C THR A 347 -26.11 -15.05 0.95
N PHE A 348 -25.73 -16.32 1.01
CA PHE A 348 -26.23 -17.37 0.12
C PHE A 348 -26.83 -18.51 0.94
N ASP A 349 -27.85 -19.16 0.39
CA ASP A 349 -28.37 -20.42 0.89
C ASP A 349 -27.55 -21.61 0.43
N LYS A 350 -27.51 -22.65 1.25
CA LYS A 350 -26.91 -23.94 0.91
C LYS A 350 -27.48 -24.50 -0.41
N GLY A 351 -26.61 -25.12 -1.20
CA GLY A 351 -26.91 -25.81 -2.44
C GLY A 351 -26.58 -24.97 -3.69
N SER A 352 -26.91 -25.53 -4.84
CA SER A 352 -26.86 -24.87 -6.14
C SER A 352 -28.22 -24.29 -6.46
N ASN A 353 -28.33 -22.96 -6.40
CA ASN A 353 -29.60 -22.23 -6.45
C ASN A 353 -29.61 -21.23 -7.62
N ASP A 354 -30.74 -21.13 -8.33
CA ASP A 354 -30.93 -20.19 -9.46
C ASP A 354 -31.12 -18.71 -9.02
N TYR A 355 -31.07 -18.45 -7.71
CA TYR A 355 -31.03 -17.11 -7.12
C TYR A 355 -29.72 -16.83 -6.35
N GLY A 356 -28.76 -17.74 -6.41
CA GLY A 356 -27.43 -17.60 -5.84
C GLY A 356 -26.38 -17.78 -6.93
N MET A 357 -26.05 -16.73 -7.67
CA MET A 357 -25.16 -16.83 -8.84
C MET A 357 -24.46 -15.50 -9.16
N VAL A 358 -23.44 -15.56 -10.00
CA VAL A 358 -22.83 -14.38 -10.64
C VAL A 358 -23.04 -14.44 -12.14
N VAL A 359 -23.38 -13.30 -12.75
CA VAL A 359 -23.58 -13.17 -14.21
C VAL A 359 -22.75 -12.01 -14.75
N LEU A 360 -21.95 -12.27 -15.78
CA LEU A 360 -21.30 -11.24 -16.59
C LEU A 360 -22.07 -11.04 -17.89
N SER A 361 -22.53 -9.81 -18.14
CA SER A 361 -23.16 -9.45 -19.41
C SER A 361 -22.15 -8.84 -20.39
N ASN A 362 -22.32 -9.10 -21.69
CA ASN A 362 -21.62 -8.34 -22.74
C ASN A 362 -22.20 -6.94 -22.99
N GLU A 363 -23.16 -6.48 -22.17
CA GLU A 363 -23.68 -5.11 -22.19
C GLU A 363 -22.56 -4.10 -21.85
N SER A 364 -22.24 -3.22 -22.79
CA SER A 364 -21.30 -2.10 -22.55
C SER A 364 -21.64 -0.89 -23.40
N ARG A 365 -21.25 0.30 -22.91
CA ARG A 365 -21.32 1.55 -23.69
C ARG A 365 -20.12 1.70 -24.63
N GLU A 366 -19.03 1.01 -24.33
CA GLU A 366 -17.79 1.02 -25.08
C GLU A 366 -17.86 0.00 -26.23
N LYS A 367 -17.04 0.21 -27.25
CA LYS A 367 -16.77 -0.82 -28.26
C LYS A 367 -15.51 -1.56 -27.84
N GLY A 368 -15.65 -2.84 -27.55
CA GLY A 368 -14.56 -3.68 -27.07
C GLY A 368 -15.03 -5.08 -26.73
N VAL A 369 -14.35 -5.70 -25.78
CA VAL A 369 -14.67 -7.05 -25.29
C VAL A 369 -14.88 -7.05 -23.78
N VAL A 370 -15.72 -7.98 -23.33
CA VAL A 370 -15.74 -8.43 -21.93
C VAL A 370 -15.01 -9.77 -21.84
N CYS A 371 -14.33 -10.00 -20.73
CA CYS A 371 -13.61 -11.25 -20.43
C CYS A 371 -14.18 -11.93 -19.18
N ALA A 372 -14.35 -13.24 -19.25
CA ALA A 372 -14.83 -14.14 -18.22
C ALA A 372 -13.74 -15.19 -17.93
N ASP A 373 -13.57 -15.58 -16.68
CA ASP A 373 -12.64 -16.63 -16.27
C ASP A 373 -13.31 -17.46 -15.16
N ALA A 374 -12.91 -17.24 -13.91
CA ALA A 374 -13.49 -17.90 -12.73
C ALA A 374 -14.17 -16.93 -11.77
N VAL A 375 -15.06 -17.46 -10.92
CA VAL A 375 -15.67 -16.78 -9.78
C VAL A 375 -15.42 -17.58 -8.52
N ARG A 376 -14.96 -16.91 -7.46
CA ARG A 376 -14.71 -17.51 -6.15
C ARG A 376 -15.68 -16.97 -5.10
N PHE A 377 -16.27 -17.88 -4.34
CA PHE A 377 -17.17 -17.63 -3.22
C PHE A 377 -16.50 -18.10 -1.93
N GLY A 378 -16.31 -17.18 -0.99
CA GLY A 378 -15.64 -17.45 0.28
C GLY A 378 -14.12 -17.25 0.25
N GLY A 379 -13.51 -17.12 1.43
CA GLY A 379 -12.08 -16.89 1.60
C GLY A 379 -11.23 -18.16 1.70
N GLY A 380 -11.83 -19.28 2.11
CA GLY A 380 -11.11 -20.54 2.29
C GLY A 380 -10.12 -20.54 3.45
N MET A 381 -9.21 -21.51 3.43
CA MET A 381 -8.18 -21.69 4.46
C MET A 381 -6.74 -21.54 3.93
N GLY A 382 -6.59 -21.14 2.67
CA GLY A 382 -5.30 -21.10 1.97
C GLY A 382 -4.85 -22.47 1.47
N ASN A 383 -4.05 -22.47 0.41
CA ASN A 383 -3.60 -23.67 -0.30
C ASN A 383 -2.12 -23.63 -0.70
N ILE A 384 -1.33 -22.73 -0.12
CA ILE A 384 0.10 -22.58 -0.45
C ILE A 384 0.95 -23.33 0.57
N ALA A 385 1.65 -24.38 0.13
CA ALA A 385 2.59 -25.11 0.96
C ALA A 385 3.99 -24.48 0.96
N ARG A 386 4.60 -24.40 2.14
CA ARG A 386 6.02 -24.06 2.37
C ARG A 386 6.61 -25.02 3.40
N GLY A 387 7.78 -25.59 3.10
CA GLY A 387 8.41 -26.65 3.91
C GLY A 387 7.49 -27.84 4.21
N GLY A 388 6.65 -28.22 3.24
CA GLY A 388 5.71 -29.33 3.39
C GLY A 388 4.49 -29.03 4.28
N GLN A 389 4.30 -27.79 4.72
CA GLN A 389 3.16 -27.36 5.54
C GLN A 389 2.35 -26.27 4.84
N VAL A 390 1.02 -26.33 4.99
CA VAL A 390 0.07 -25.29 4.53
C VAL A 390 -0.26 -24.34 5.67
#